data_AF-A0A5E4Q3X5-F1
#
_entry.id   AF-A0A5E4Q3X5-F1
#
_cell.length_a   1.000
_cell.length_b   1.000
_cell.length_c   1.000
_cell.angle_alpha   90.00
_cell.angle_beta   90.00
_cell.angle_gamma   90.00
#
_symmetry.space_group_name_H-M   'P 1'
#
loop_
_entity.id
_entity.type
_entity.pdbx_description
1 polymer ?
#
loop_
_entity_poly.entity_id
_entity_poly.type
_entity_poly.pdbx_seq_one_letter_code
_entity_poly.pdbx_strand_id
1 'polypeptide(L)'
;MILFYSTTITEIIICQVIIGVLPGAIVTVSIMIYTEYTSPKYRGVFLTVKAATFFWGIWVANVIGAFFYWKNIAIVMFVCCALSSTIFFWPESPMWLASKGRFDECALVHRWLNGHDPGSEKELSSLIKLHKAKLSNVNEKKSIKNEFRKYMEAIKMKTFYKPILLSVLTGLLYICSGKLACSAYAITIIKKITTSEEAAYNGMLILDGFTILGIGLSTSVVIILVYKYLPETKDKTVPEIHRLIVENAIELPEESAEEKMYVFKAINDGDARNSYLAIEGDCIEKQDV
;
A
#
# COMPACT_ATOMS: atom_id res chain seq x y z
N MET A 1 -19.98 19.09 -8.97
CA MET A 1 -21.12 19.92 -9.41
C MET A 1 -21.44 21.05 -8.46
N ILE A 2 -21.64 20.79 -7.15
CA ILE A 2 -21.92 21.86 -6.17
C ILE A 2 -20.82 22.95 -6.16
N LEU A 3 -19.54 22.56 -6.21
CA LEU A 3 -18.41 23.51 -6.30
C LEU A 3 -18.46 24.42 -7.55
N PHE A 4 -18.97 23.91 -8.68
CA PHE A 4 -19.01 24.67 -9.94
C PHE A 4 -20.08 25.77 -9.91
N TYR A 5 -21.26 25.44 -9.39
CA TYR A 5 -22.38 26.38 -9.26
C TYR A 5 -22.29 27.29 -8.04
N SER A 6 -21.33 27.03 -7.15
CA SER A 6 -21.23 27.79 -5.91
C SER A 6 -20.91 29.26 -6.15
N THR A 7 -21.69 30.12 -5.50
CA THR A 7 -21.53 31.59 -5.52
C THR A 7 -21.19 32.16 -4.15
N THR A 8 -21.44 31.42 -3.07
CA THR A 8 -21.18 31.85 -1.69
C THR A 8 -20.03 31.07 -1.04
N ILE A 9 -19.31 31.71 -0.10
CA ILE A 9 -18.19 31.08 0.61
C ILE A 9 -18.67 29.88 1.44
N THR A 10 -19.86 29.97 2.04
CA THR A 10 -20.43 28.90 2.86
C THR A 10 -20.66 27.62 2.07
N GLU A 11 -21.16 27.72 0.84
CA GLU A 11 -21.32 26.57 -0.07
C GLU A 11 -19.97 25.92 -0.40
N ILE A 12 -18.93 26.71 -0.64
CA ILE A 12 -17.56 26.20 -0.89
C ILE A 12 -17.07 25.41 0.33
N ILE A 13 -17.26 25.94 1.54
CA ILE A 13 -16.86 25.25 2.79
C ILE A 13 -17.62 23.94 2.93
N ILE A 14 -18.93 23.92 2.72
CA ILE A 14 -19.75 22.70 2.77
C ILE A 14 -19.24 21.67 1.77
N CYS A 15 -18.93 22.09 0.53
CA CYS A 15 -18.34 21.22 -0.48
C CYS A 15 -17.01 20.61 -0.02
N GLN A 16 -16.13 21.41 0.57
CA GLN A 16 -14.82 20.96 1.04
C GLN A 16 -14.94 19.95 2.18
N VAL A 17 -15.89 20.14 3.10
CA VAL A 17 -16.15 19.16 4.17
C VAL A 17 -16.59 17.82 3.59
N ILE A 18 -17.54 17.83 2.64
CA ILE A 18 -18.03 16.60 2.00
C ILE A 18 -16.89 15.89 1.24
N ILE A 19 -16.09 16.65 0.48
CA ILE A 19 -14.95 16.11 -0.27
C ILE A 19 -13.84 15.63 0.67
N GLY A 20 -13.67 16.20 1.85
CA GLY A 20 -12.60 15.84 2.79
C GLY A 20 -12.83 14.51 3.53
N VAL A 21 -14.08 14.09 3.75
CA VAL A 21 -14.39 12.86 4.51
C VAL A 21 -14.17 11.59 3.69
N LEU A 22 -14.46 11.64 2.38
CA LEU A 22 -14.43 10.47 1.48
C LEU A 22 -13.03 9.90 1.18
N PRO A 23 -11.96 10.71 0.98
CA PRO A 23 -10.64 10.24 0.58
C PRO A 23 -10.01 9.23 1.54
N GLY A 24 -10.23 9.37 2.86
CA GLY A 24 -9.67 8.45 3.84
C GLY A 24 -10.17 7.01 3.64
N ALA A 25 -11.49 6.86 3.44
CA ALA A 25 -12.10 5.57 3.14
C ALA A 25 -11.68 5.06 1.75
N ILE A 26 -11.63 5.94 0.75
CA ILE A 26 -11.24 5.57 -0.62
C ILE A 26 -9.79 5.07 -0.65
N VAL A 27 -8.85 5.74 0.01
CA VAL A 27 -7.42 5.35 0.02
C VAL A 27 -7.23 3.97 0.63
N THR A 28 -7.88 3.70 1.76
CA THR A 28 -7.76 2.42 2.46
C THR A 28 -8.35 1.27 1.67
N VAL A 29 -9.57 1.43 1.14
CA VAL A 29 -10.23 0.42 0.30
C VAL A 29 -9.48 0.21 -1.02
N SER A 30 -9.00 1.28 -1.65
CA SER A 30 -8.24 1.19 -2.89
C SER A 30 -7.00 0.33 -2.70
N ILE A 31 -6.19 0.61 -1.67
CA ILE A 31 -4.95 -0.16 -1.43
C ILE A 31 -5.28 -1.65 -1.24
N MET A 32 -6.32 -1.98 -0.47
CA MET A 32 -6.77 -3.37 -0.27
C MET A 32 -7.11 -4.05 -1.60
N ILE A 33 -7.96 -3.42 -2.41
CA ILE A 33 -8.36 -3.93 -3.74
C ILE A 33 -7.12 -4.10 -4.64
N TYR A 34 -6.24 -3.10 -4.73
CA TYR A 34 -5.01 -3.23 -5.54
C TYR A 34 -4.14 -4.40 -5.08
N THR A 35 -4.04 -4.65 -3.77
CA THR A 35 -3.26 -5.79 -3.25
C THR A 35 -3.90 -7.15 -3.55
N GLU A 36 -5.22 -7.21 -3.68
CA GLU A 36 -5.97 -8.45 -3.90
C GLU A 36 -6.12 -8.79 -5.39
N TYR A 37 -6.23 -7.77 -6.26
CA TYR A 37 -6.43 -7.95 -7.70
C TYR A 37 -5.10 -8.13 -8.44
N THR A 38 -3.99 -7.78 -7.79
CA THR A 38 -2.67 -7.85 -8.39
C THR A 38 -1.90 -9.05 -7.84
N SER A 39 -1.36 -9.85 -8.75
CA SER A 39 -0.39 -10.89 -8.40
C SER A 39 0.76 -10.32 -7.55
N PRO A 40 1.25 -11.05 -6.53
CA PRO A 40 2.35 -10.63 -5.65
C PRO A 40 3.57 -10.07 -6.40
N LYS A 41 3.86 -10.65 -7.56
CA LYS A 41 4.94 -10.24 -8.49
C LYS A 41 4.86 -8.79 -8.94
N TYR A 42 3.66 -8.31 -9.29
CA TYR A 42 3.47 -6.98 -9.87
C TYR A 42 2.92 -5.97 -8.85
N ARG A 43 2.54 -6.42 -7.65
CA ARG A 43 1.89 -5.61 -6.62
C ARG A 43 2.64 -4.31 -6.32
N GLY A 44 3.97 -4.36 -6.20
CA GLY A 44 4.79 -3.17 -5.96
C GLY A 44 4.66 -2.12 -7.08
N VAL A 45 4.71 -2.56 -8.33
CA VAL A 45 4.59 -1.68 -9.50
C VAL A 45 3.22 -1.03 -9.57
N PHE A 46 2.14 -1.80 -9.40
CA PHE A 46 0.77 -1.25 -9.44
C PHE A 46 0.49 -0.27 -8.28
N LEU A 47 0.99 -0.55 -7.07
CA LEU A 47 0.90 0.37 -5.94
C LEU A 47 1.66 1.68 -6.19
N THR A 48 2.84 1.60 -6.82
CA THR A 48 3.61 2.77 -7.26
C THR A 48 2.87 3.57 -8.32
N VAL A 49 2.32 2.91 -9.35
CA VAL A 49 1.55 3.59 -10.40
C VAL A 49 0.36 4.32 -9.77
N LYS A 50 -0.37 3.67 -8.85
CA LYS A 50 -1.45 4.31 -8.09
C LYS A 50 -0.96 5.53 -7.31
N ALA A 51 0.23 5.47 -6.70
CA ALA A 51 0.81 6.61 -5.98
C ALA A 51 1.18 7.75 -6.95
N ALA A 52 1.77 7.44 -8.11
CA ALA A 52 2.11 8.41 -9.14
C ALA A 52 0.86 9.14 -9.69
N THR A 53 -0.24 8.42 -9.93
CA THR A 53 -1.51 9.01 -10.39
C THR A 53 -2.02 10.10 -9.45
N PHE A 54 -1.81 9.97 -8.13
CA PHE A 54 -2.20 10.99 -7.16
C PHE A 54 -1.45 12.31 -7.37
N PHE A 55 -0.13 12.25 -7.55
CA PHE A 55 0.68 13.45 -7.83
C PHE A 55 0.38 14.04 -9.21
N TRP A 56 0.07 13.18 -10.19
CA TRP A 56 -0.38 13.61 -11.51
C TRP A 56 -1.69 14.41 -11.42
N GLY A 57 -2.62 13.97 -10.58
CA GLY A 57 -3.85 14.70 -10.30
C GLY A 57 -3.62 16.09 -9.71
N ILE A 58 -2.67 16.22 -8.76
CA ILE A 58 -2.29 17.52 -8.18
C ILE A 58 -1.73 18.45 -9.26
N TRP A 59 -0.83 17.94 -10.10
CA TRP A 59 -0.23 18.73 -11.17
C TRP A 59 -1.26 19.18 -12.20
N VAL A 60 -2.17 18.29 -12.64
CA VAL A 60 -3.27 18.65 -13.53
C VAL A 60 -4.17 19.73 -12.91
N ALA A 61 -4.47 19.62 -11.61
CA ALA A 61 -5.26 20.65 -10.92
C ALA A 61 -4.54 22.02 -10.90
N ASN A 62 -3.23 22.03 -10.70
CA ASN A 62 -2.42 23.25 -10.72
C ASN A 62 -2.30 23.84 -12.13
N VAL A 63 -2.17 23.02 -13.17
CA VAL A 63 -2.21 23.45 -14.58
C VAL A 63 -3.56 24.12 -14.89
N ILE A 64 -4.67 23.50 -14.49
CA ILE A 64 -6.00 24.09 -14.69
C ILE A 64 -6.12 25.41 -13.93
N GLY A 65 -5.65 25.47 -12.68
CA GLY A 65 -5.68 26.70 -11.88
C GLY A 65 -4.79 27.82 -12.41
N ALA A 66 -3.74 27.49 -13.17
CA ALA A 66 -2.83 28.46 -13.77
C ALA A 66 -3.34 29.03 -15.09
N PHE A 67 -3.86 28.19 -16.00
CA PHE A 67 -4.25 28.60 -17.35
C PHE A 67 -5.76 28.82 -17.54
N PHE A 68 -6.59 28.22 -16.68
CA PHE A 68 -8.04 28.26 -16.79
C PHE A 68 -8.69 28.79 -15.52
N TYR A 69 -9.98 29.07 -15.59
CA TYR A 69 -10.75 29.44 -14.42
C TYR A 69 -10.84 28.26 -13.43
N TRP A 70 -10.49 28.51 -12.16
CA TRP A 70 -10.35 27.49 -11.11
C TRP A 70 -11.58 26.59 -10.93
N LYS A 71 -12.80 27.07 -11.25
CA LYS A 71 -14.01 26.23 -11.17
C LYS A 71 -14.01 25.08 -12.18
N ASN A 72 -13.22 25.14 -13.26
CA ASN A 72 -13.10 24.06 -14.24
C ASN A 72 -12.53 22.76 -13.63
N ILE A 73 -11.83 22.84 -12.50
CA ILE A 73 -11.40 21.67 -11.71
C ILE A 73 -12.61 20.79 -11.35
N ALA A 74 -13.77 21.40 -11.06
CA ALA A 74 -14.99 20.65 -10.74
C ALA A 74 -15.52 19.80 -11.91
N ILE A 75 -15.29 20.24 -13.16
CA ILE A 75 -15.68 19.51 -14.36
C ILE A 75 -14.77 18.29 -14.53
N VAL A 76 -13.45 18.50 -14.41
CA VAL A 76 -12.48 17.40 -14.50
C VAL A 76 -12.72 16.36 -13.41
N MET A 77 -12.98 16.79 -12.17
CA MET A 77 -13.37 15.89 -11.08
C MET A 77 -14.63 15.09 -11.42
N PHE A 78 -15.64 15.72 -12.02
CA PHE A 78 -16.86 15.02 -12.42
C PHE A 78 -16.61 13.96 -13.49
N VAL A 79 -15.79 14.27 -14.50
CA VAL A 79 -15.38 13.29 -15.52
C VAL A 79 -14.63 12.13 -14.88
N CYS A 80 -13.69 12.39 -13.97
CA CYS A 80 -12.99 11.34 -13.23
C CYS A 80 -13.96 10.48 -12.40
N CYS A 81 -14.94 11.08 -11.70
CA CYS A 81 -15.96 10.33 -10.97
C CYS A 81 -16.84 9.48 -11.89
N ALA A 82 -17.19 9.99 -13.07
CA ALA A 82 -17.93 9.23 -14.08
C ALA A 82 -17.13 8.03 -14.58
N LEU A 83 -15.82 8.21 -14.85
CA LEU A 83 -14.94 7.09 -15.19
C LEU A 83 -14.83 6.07 -14.05
N SER A 84 -14.73 6.54 -12.80
CA SER A 84 -14.71 5.66 -11.63
C SER A 84 -16.01 4.89 -11.42
N SER A 85 -17.15 5.34 -11.97
CA SER A 85 -18.42 4.60 -11.90
C SER A 85 -18.37 3.26 -12.64
N THR A 86 -17.38 3.05 -13.51
CA THR A 86 -17.13 1.73 -14.11
C THR A 86 -16.89 0.63 -13.08
N ILE A 87 -16.55 0.97 -11.83
CA ILE A 87 -16.40 0.02 -10.73
C ILE A 87 -17.66 -0.81 -10.47
N PHE A 88 -18.86 -0.34 -10.84
CA PHE A 88 -20.09 -1.14 -10.73
C PHE A 88 -20.09 -2.39 -11.61
N PHE A 89 -19.25 -2.45 -12.64
CA PHE A 89 -19.08 -3.62 -13.51
C PHE A 89 -17.94 -4.54 -13.07
N TRP A 90 -17.14 -4.13 -12.07
CA TRP A 90 -16.01 -4.93 -11.61
C TRP A 90 -16.52 -6.05 -10.69
N PRO A 91 -15.94 -7.26 -10.77
CA PRO A 91 -16.24 -8.29 -9.81
C PRO A 91 -15.82 -7.82 -8.41
N GLU A 92 -16.51 -8.28 -7.37
CA GLU A 92 -16.14 -8.03 -5.98
C GLU A 92 -14.85 -8.74 -5.59
N SER A 93 -14.17 -8.24 -4.55
CA SER A 93 -12.93 -8.84 -4.07
C SER A 93 -13.09 -10.33 -3.72
N PRO A 94 -12.17 -11.22 -4.18
CA PRO A 94 -12.22 -12.64 -3.83
C PRO A 94 -12.08 -12.87 -2.31
N MET A 95 -11.27 -12.04 -1.63
CA MET A 95 -11.08 -12.10 -0.18
C MET A 95 -12.38 -11.76 0.57
N TRP A 96 -13.10 -10.75 0.09
CA TRP A 96 -14.39 -10.36 0.64
C TRP A 96 -15.45 -11.44 0.42
N LEU A 97 -15.54 -12.03 -0.78
CA LEU A 97 -16.46 -13.13 -1.10
C LEU A 97 -16.22 -14.34 -0.19
N ALA A 98 -14.95 -14.73 0.03
CA ALA A 98 -14.59 -15.78 0.97
C ALA A 98 -14.96 -15.46 2.43
N SER A 99 -14.85 -14.19 2.84
CA SER A 99 -15.29 -13.74 4.17
C SER A 99 -16.79 -13.87 4.41
N LYS A 100 -17.58 -13.81 3.33
CA LYS A 100 -19.05 -13.96 3.35
C LYS A 100 -19.51 -15.41 3.14
N GLY A 101 -18.60 -16.36 2.94
CA GLY A 101 -18.93 -17.75 2.67
C GLY A 101 -19.38 -18.04 1.23
N ARG A 102 -19.25 -17.08 0.31
CA ARG A 102 -19.57 -17.23 -1.13
C ARG A 102 -18.38 -17.83 -1.87
N PHE A 103 -18.07 -19.09 -1.58
CA PHE A 103 -16.83 -19.74 -2.05
C PHE A 103 -16.82 -20.02 -3.56
N ASP A 104 -17.97 -20.33 -4.15
CA ASP A 104 -18.06 -20.62 -5.60
C ASP A 104 -17.77 -19.36 -6.44
N GLU A 105 -18.34 -18.23 -6.03
CA GLU A 105 -18.08 -16.93 -6.66
C GLU A 105 -16.64 -16.46 -6.43
N CYS A 106 -16.10 -16.69 -5.23
CA CYS A 106 -14.69 -16.43 -4.93
C CYS A 106 -13.77 -17.19 -5.90
N ALA A 107 -14.05 -18.47 -6.17
CA ALA A 107 -13.26 -19.28 -7.08
C ALA A 107 -13.34 -18.74 -8.52
N LEU A 108 -14.53 -18.34 -8.97
CA LEU A 108 -14.72 -17.77 -10.30
C LEU A 108 -13.93 -16.46 -10.47
N VAL A 109 -14.06 -15.53 -9.52
CA VAL A 109 -13.36 -14.23 -9.59
C VAL A 109 -11.85 -14.41 -9.47
N HIS A 110 -11.38 -15.28 -8.58
CA HIS A 110 -9.95 -15.55 -8.43
C HIS A 110 -9.34 -16.14 -9.71
N ARG A 111 -10.03 -17.08 -10.35
CA ARG A 111 -9.61 -17.66 -11.65
C ARG A 111 -9.63 -16.63 -12.77
N TRP A 112 -10.57 -15.69 -12.74
CA TRP A 112 -10.63 -14.58 -13.71
C TRP A 112 -9.45 -13.61 -13.55
N LEU A 113 -9.04 -13.32 -12.32
CA LEU A 113 -7.92 -12.40 -12.02
C LEU A 113 -6.54 -13.03 -12.22
N ASN A 114 -6.33 -14.24 -11.68
CA ASN A 114 -5.02 -14.89 -11.57
C ASN A 114 -4.81 -16.05 -12.54
N GLY A 115 -5.83 -16.44 -13.31
CA GLY A 115 -5.76 -17.61 -14.19
C GLY A 115 -5.88 -18.94 -13.44
N HIS A 116 -5.65 -20.03 -14.19
CA HIS A 116 -5.81 -21.43 -13.74
C HIS A 116 -4.47 -22.14 -13.46
N ASP A 117 -3.41 -21.39 -13.16
CA ASP A 117 -2.11 -21.98 -12.86
C ASP A 117 -2.17 -22.89 -11.61
N PRO A 118 -1.39 -23.98 -11.54
CA PRO A 118 -1.37 -24.87 -10.37
C PRO A 118 -1.04 -24.16 -9.05
N GLY A 119 -0.22 -23.09 -9.11
CA GLY A 119 0.07 -22.22 -7.96
C GLY A 119 -1.14 -21.39 -7.53
N SER A 120 -1.88 -20.82 -8.50
CA SER A 120 -3.10 -20.03 -8.27
C SER A 120 -4.21 -20.89 -7.65
N GLU A 121 -4.42 -22.11 -8.14
CA GLU A 121 -5.40 -23.04 -7.56
C GLU A 121 -5.03 -23.49 -6.13
N LYS A 122 -3.73 -23.67 -5.86
CA LYS A 122 -3.25 -23.96 -4.50
C LYS A 122 -3.53 -22.80 -3.54
N GLU A 123 -3.25 -21.57 -3.96
CA GLU A 123 -3.55 -20.36 -3.19
C GLU A 123 -5.05 -20.24 -2.91
N LEU A 124 -5.89 -20.37 -3.94
CA LEU A 124 -7.35 -20.35 -3.84
C LEU A 124 -7.87 -21.41 -2.85
N SER A 125 -7.40 -22.65 -2.97
CA SER A 125 -7.81 -23.73 -2.07
C SER A 125 -7.41 -23.46 -0.62
N SER A 126 -6.24 -22.84 -0.38
CA SER A 126 -5.78 -22.48 0.95
C SER A 126 -6.63 -21.35 1.56
N LEU A 127 -6.98 -20.34 0.75
CA LEU A 127 -7.81 -19.21 1.14
C LEU A 127 -9.23 -19.68 1.52
N ILE A 128 -9.84 -20.54 0.70
CA ILE A 128 -11.16 -21.14 0.97
C ILE A 128 -11.12 -21.98 2.25
N LYS A 129 -10.10 -22.83 2.44
CA LYS A 129 -9.96 -23.67 3.66
C LYS A 129 -9.87 -22.82 4.92
N LEU A 130 -9.02 -21.79 4.92
CA LEU A 130 -8.87 -20.86 6.04
C LEU A 130 -10.18 -20.17 6.39
N HIS A 131 -10.89 -19.65 5.39
CA HIS A 131 -12.15 -18.96 5.60
C HIS A 131 -13.29 -19.88 6.02
N LYS A 132 -13.34 -21.11 5.48
CA LYS A 132 -14.31 -22.13 5.87
C LYS A 132 -14.12 -22.57 7.31
N ALA A 133 -12.88 -22.82 7.75
CA ALA A 133 -12.56 -23.13 9.14
C ALA A 133 -12.86 -21.96 10.09
N LYS A 134 -12.64 -20.73 9.64
CA LYS A 134 -13.00 -19.54 10.40
C LYS A 134 -14.51 -19.42 10.56
N LEU A 135 -15.29 -19.65 9.49
CA LEU A 135 -16.76 -19.57 9.47
C LEU A 135 -17.40 -20.64 10.38
N SER A 136 -16.89 -21.87 10.37
CA SER A 136 -17.38 -22.94 11.25
C SER A 136 -17.19 -22.62 12.73
N ASN A 137 -16.12 -21.89 13.08
CA ASN A 137 -15.80 -21.47 14.44
C ASN A 137 -16.53 -20.19 14.87
N VAL A 138 -17.31 -19.52 14.00
CA VAL A 138 -18.07 -18.29 14.35
C VAL A 138 -19.27 -18.58 15.26
N ASN A 139 -19.73 -19.83 15.37
CA ASN A 139 -20.84 -20.21 16.23
C ASN A 139 -20.55 -20.13 17.74
N GLU A 140 -19.29 -19.91 18.16
CA GLU A 140 -18.98 -19.55 19.54
C GLU A 140 -19.25 -18.05 19.77
N LYS A 141 -20.07 -17.72 20.78
CA LYS A 141 -20.36 -16.32 21.18
C LYS A 141 -19.07 -15.55 21.42
N LYS A 142 -18.66 -14.74 20.44
CA LYS A 142 -17.47 -13.88 20.54
C LYS A 142 -17.71 -12.79 21.59
N SER A 143 -17.05 -12.93 22.75
CA SER A 143 -17.01 -11.88 23.76
C SER A 143 -16.14 -10.72 23.26
N ILE A 144 -16.70 -9.50 23.22
CA ILE A 144 -16.01 -8.26 22.80
C ILE A 144 -14.68 -8.08 23.56
N LYS A 145 -14.64 -8.46 24.85
CA LYS A 145 -13.42 -8.41 25.67
C LYS A 145 -12.33 -9.34 25.14
N ASN A 146 -12.69 -10.52 24.65
CA ASN A 146 -11.73 -11.48 24.12
C ASN A 146 -11.20 -11.03 22.75
N GLU A 147 -12.03 -10.39 21.92
CA GLU A 147 -11.57 -9.81 20.66
C GLU A 147 -10.66 -8.59 20.89
N PHE A 148 -11.03 -7.67 21.79
CA PHE A 148 -10.14 -6.56 22.19
C PHE A 148 -8.81 -7.05 22.77
N ARG A 149 -8.84 -8.11 23.59
CA ARG A 149 -7.62 -8.73 24.12
C ARG A 149 -6.74 -9.29 23.01
N LYS A 150 -7.31 -10.01 22.03
CA LYS A 150 -6.59 -10.50 20.85
C LYS A 150 -5.99 -9.36 20.02
N TYR A 151 -6.73 -8.28 19.79
CA TYR A 151 -6.19 -7.10 19.09
C TYR A 151 -5.03 -6.46 19.86
N MET A 152 -5.15 -6.32 21.18
CA MET A 152 -4.06 -5.78 22.01
C MET A 152 -2.84 -6.71 22.05
N GLU A 153 -3.05 -8.03 22.03
CA GLU A 153 -1.98 -9.03 21.91
C GLU A 153 -1.31 -8.94 20.53
N ALA A 154 -2.08 -8.81 19.46
CA ALA A 154 -1.55 -8.61 18.09
C ALA A 154 -0.75 -7.31 17.95
N ILE A 155 -1.21 -6.20 18.54
CA ILE A 155 -0.49 -4.92 18.52
C ILE A 155 0.84 -5.01 19.29
N LYS A 156 0.91 -5.82 20.34
CA LYS A 156 2.14 -6.04 21.12
C LYS A 156 3.15 -6.96 20.44
N MET A 157 2.77 -7.65 19.36
CA MET A 157 3.69 -8.52 18.63
C MET A 157 4.80 -7.68 17.98
N LYS A 158 6.05 -8.11 18.16
CA LYS A 158 7.25 -7.45 17.59
C LYS A 158 7.17 -7.29 16.07
N THR A 159 6.58 -8.26 15.40
CA THR A 159 6.35 -8.26 13.95
C THR A 159 5.39 -7.14 13.50
N PHE A 160 4.52 -6.66 14.39
CA PHE A 160 3.48 -5.68 14.04
C PHE A 160 3.85 -4.25 14.43
N TYR A 161 4.37 -4.02 15.65
CA TYR A 161 4.69 -2.66 16.07
C TYR A 161 5.94 -2.09 15.39
N LYS A 162 6.94 -2.92 15.01
CA LYS A 162 8.16 -2.45 14.33
C LYS A 162 7.85 -1.76 12.99
N PRO A 163 7.10 -2.37 12.04
CA PRO A 163 6.72 -1.70 10.79
C PRO A 163 5.79 -0.50 11.00
N ILE A 164 4.89 -0.56 11.98
CA ILE A 164 3.97 0.54 12.28
C ILE A 164 4.73 1.74 12.83
N LEU A 165 5.63 1.54 13.78
CA LEU A 165 6.47 2.60 14.32
C LEU A 165 7.30 3.24 13.22
N LEU A 166 7.88 2.44 12.32
CA LEU A 166 8.61 2.94 11.16
C LEU A 166 7.69 3.76 10.24
N SER A 167 6.50 3.26 9.93
CA SER A 167 5.51 3.95 9.07
C SER A 167 5.06 5.28 9.68
N VAL A 168 4.82 5.31 11.01
CA VAL A 168 4.47 6.52 11.75
C VAL A 168 5.63 7.50 11.74
N LEU A 169 6.86 7.04 11.99
CA LEU A 169 8.06 7.88 11.95
C LEU A 169 8.27 8.50 10.56
N THR A 170 8.16 7.70 9.49
CA THR A 170 8.24 8.21 8.11
C THR A 170 7.13 9.21 7.82
N GLY A 171 5.91 8.95 8.29
CA GLY A 171 4.79 9.89 8.18
C GLY A 171 5.04 11.22 8.90
N LEU A 172 5.60 11.17 10.11
CA LEU A 172 5.98 12.36 10.87
C LEU A 172 7.09 13.14 10.18
N LEU A 173 8.14 12.46 9.70
CA LEU A 173 9.21 13.11 8.93
C LEU A 173 8.66 13.77 7.66
N TYR A 174 7.72 13.12 6.97
CA TYR A 174 7.05 13.70 5.81
C TYR A 174 6.28 14.97 6.16
N ILE A 175 5.50 14.98 7.24
CA ILE A 175 4.76 16.17 7.68
C ILE A 175 5.72 17.29 8.14
N CYS A 176 6.73 16.94 8.94
CA CYS A 176 7.74 17.88 9.45
C CYS A 176 8.66 18.46 8.37
N SER A 177 8.80 17.79 7.21
CA SER A 177 9.54 18.33 6.07
C SER A 177 8.96 19.64 5.51
N GLY A 178 7.73 19.99 5.89
CA GLY A 178 7.05 21.18 5.39
C GLY A 178 6.58 21.05 3.94
N LYS A 179 6.73 19.88 3.29
CA LYS A 179 6.36 19.68 1.88
C LYS A 179 4.91 20.09 1.58
N LEU A 180 3.97 19.75 2.47
CA LEU A 180 2.56 20.11 2.33
C LEU A 180 2.35 21.64 2.39
N ALA A 181 3.01 22.31 3.32
CA ALA A 181 2.93 23.77 3.45
C ALA A 181 3.57 24.49 2.25
N CYS A 182 4.75 24.02 1.81
CA CYS A 182 5.43 24.55 0.64
C CYS A 182 4.59 24.39 -0.63
N SER A 183 3.88 23.27 -0.80
CA SER A 183 2.99 23.04 -1.95
C SER A 183 1.74 23.92 -1.87
N ALA A 184 1.09 24.02 -0.71
CA ALA A 184 -0.12 24.84 -0.52
C ALA A 184 0.12 26.34 -0.71
N TYR A 185 1.28 26.85 -0.26
CA TYR A 185 1.62 28.26 -0.34
C TYR A 185 2.65 28.58 -1.43
N ALA A 186 2.92 27.65 -2.36
CA ALA A 186 3.93 27.81 -3.41
C ALA A 186 3.77 29.12 -4.18
N ILE A 187 2.55 29.40 -4.67
CA ILE A 187 2.23 30.62 -5.43
C ILE A 187 2.52 31.87 -4.58
N THR A 188 2.07 31.87 -3.32
CA THR A 188 2.27 33.01 -2.41
C THR A 188 3.75 33.26 -2.13
N ILE A 189 4.54 32.21 -1.94
CA ILE A 189 5.98 32.31 -1.70
C ILE A 189 6.70 32.83 -2.94
N ILE A 190 6.42 32.26 -4.13
CA ILE A 190 7.10 32.65 -5.36
C ILE A 190 6.68 34.07 -5.78
N LYS A 191 5.41 34.45 -5.60
CA LYS A 191 4.92 35.81 -5.88
C LYS A 191 5.63 36.86 -5.02
N LYS A 192 5.98 36.55 -3.76
CA LYS A 192 6.78 37.43 -2.90
C LYS A 192 8.21 37.63 -3.41
N ILE A 193 8.76 36.67 -4.15
CA ILE A 193 10.15 36.71 -4.64
C ILE A 193 10.23 37.38 -6.01
N THR A 194 9.32 37.02 -6.92
CA THR A 194 9.41 37.42 -8.34
C THR A 194 8.55 38.63 -8.69
N THR A 195 7.62 39.04 -7.82
CA THR A 195 6.68 40.17 -8.00
C THR A 195 5.69 40.01 -9.17
N SER A 196 5.99 39.20 -10.19
CA SER A 196 5.10 38.89 -11.31
C SER A 196 4.27 37.63 -11.06
N GLU A 197 3.00 37.67 -11.48
CA GLU A 197 2.06 36.56 -11.28
C GLU A 197 2.35 35.39 -12.23
N GLU A 198 2.65 35.67 -13.50
CA GLU A 198 2.93 34.65 -14.51
C GLU A 198 4.15 33.79 -14.15
N ALA A 199 5.22 34.42 -13.66
CA ALA A 199 6.41 33.69 -13.23
C ALA A 199 6.14 32.84 -11.97
N ALA A 200 5.20 33.25 -11.11
CA ALA A 200 4.80 32.47 -9.94
C ALA A 200 4.07 31.18 -10.31
N TYR A 201 3.13 31.27 -11.27
CA TYR A 201 2.43 30.08 -11.79
C TYR A 201 3.38 29.15 -12.54
N ASN A 202 4.24 29.67 -13.42
CA ASN A 202 5.23 28.87 -14.14
C ASN A 202 6.24 28.20 -13.17
N GLY A 203 6.70 28.94 -12.15
CA GLY A 203 7.58 28.40 -11.11
C GLY A 203 6.95 27.27 -10.30
N MET A 204 5.65 27.39 -9.96
CA MET A 204 4.90 26.32 -9.29
C MET A 204 4.83 25.06 -10.16
N LEU A 205 4.49 25.21 -11.45
CA LEU A 205 4.37 24.09 -12.38
C LEU A 205 5.70 23.35 -12.59
N ILE A 206 6.81 24.09 -12.65
CA ILE A 206 8.16 23.52 -12.75
C ILE A 206 8.50 22.73 -11.47
N LEU A 207 8.21 23.30 -10.29
CA LEU A 207 8.46 22.65 -8.99
C LEU A 207 7.66 21.35 -8.83
N ASP A 208 6.39 21.36 -9.23
CA ASP A 208 5.55 20.18 -9.20
C ASP A 208 6.00 19.13 -10.21
N GLY A 209 6.37 19.55 -11.43
CA GLY A 209 6.96 18.68 -12.44
C GLY A 209 8.23 17.98 -11.95
N PHE A 210 9.13 18.74 -11.31
CA PHE A 210 10.34 18.18 -10.69
C PHE A 210 10.00 17.18 -9.58
N THR A 211 8.98 17.49 -8.77
CA THR A 211 8.51 16.57 -7.71
C THR A 211 8.04 15.24 -8.31
N ILE A 212 7.27 15.27 -9.41
CA ILE A 212 6.77 14.05 -10.04
C ILE A 212 7.92 13.22 -10.64
N LEU A 213 8.86 13.85 -11.34
CA LEU A 213 10.04 13.17 -11.86
C LEU A 213 10.87 12.55 -10.74
N GLY A 214 11.07 13.28 -9.62
CA GLY A 214 11.77 12.78 -8.45
C GLY A 214 11.09 11.56 -7.81
N ILE A 215 9.76 11.53 -7.78
CA ILE A 215 8.99 10.37 -7.28
C ILE A 215 9.14 9.18 -8.23
N GLY A 216 9.07 9.40 -9.54
CA GLY A 216 9.28 8.34 -10.54
C GLY A 216 10.67 7.71 -10.45
N LEU A 217 11.71 8.55 -10.36
CA LEU A 217 13.10 8.12 -10.23
C LEU A 217 13.34 7.40 -8.89
N SER A 218 12.90 7.99 -7.77
CA SER A 218 13.09 7.39 -6.45
C SER A 218 12.42 6.03 -6.35
N THR A 219 11.21 5.88 -6.89
CA THR A 219 10.52 4.60 -6.85
C THR A 219 11.18 3.57 -7.76
N SER A 220 11.68 3.97 -8.93
CA SER A 220 12.43 3.09 -9.83
C SER A 220 13.73 2.60 -9.17
N VAL A 221 14.45 3.48 -8.48
CA VAL A 221 15.65 3.11 -7.71
C VAL A 221 15.30 2.15 -6.59
N VAL A 222 14.25 2.41 -5.81
CA VAL A 222 13.81 1.49 -4.74
C VAL A 222 13.43 0.13 -5.31
N ILE A 223 12.69 0.08 -6.42
CA ILE A 223 12.36 -1.18 -7.09
C ILE A 223 13.66 -1.89 -7.50
N ILE A 224 14.60 -1.23 -8.17
CA ILE A 224 15.88 -1.82 -8.58
C ILE A 224 16.67 -2.34 -7.38
N LEU A 225 16.73 -1.58 -6.28
CA LEU A 225 17.41 -1.99 -5.06
C LEU A 225 16.74 -3.22 -4.44
N VAL A 226 15.40 -3.27 -4.36
CA VAL A 226 14.69 -4.44 -3.87
C VAL A 226 14.96 -5.66 -4.76
N TYR A 227 14.93 -5.49 -6.08
CA TYR A 227 15.24 -6.56 -7.03
C TYR A 227 16.69 -7.04 -6.94
N LYS A 228 17.64 -6.16 -6.62
CA LYS A 228 19.08 -6.48 -6.54
C LYS A 228 19.50 -7.06 -5.19
N TYR A 229 18.97 -6.52 -4.10
CA TYR A 229 19.40 -6.85 -2.73
C TYR A 229 18.50 -7.89 -2.03
N LEU A 230 17.26 -8.10 -2.49
CA LEU A 230 16.33 -9.07 -1.90
C LEU A 230 15.74 -10.05 -2.95
N PRO A 231 16.58 -10.78 -3.71
CA PRO A 231 16.11 -11.70 -4.74
C PRO A 231 15.29 -12.86 -4.15
N GLU A 232 15.48 -13.20 -2.87
CA GLU A 232 14.76 -14.28 -2.18
C GLU A 232 13.25 -14.00 -2.01
N THR A 233 12.88 -12.72 -1.94
CA THR A 233 11.49 -12.25 -1.82
C THR A 233 10.78 -12.10 -3.17
N LYS A 234 11.50 -12.31 -4.27
CA LYS A 234 11.02 -12.13 -5.62
C LYS A 234 9.83 -13.05 -5.90
N ASP A 235 8.74 -12.45 -6.35
CA ASP A 235 7.51 -13.13 -6.81
C ASP A 235 6.79 -13.98 -5.74
N LYS A 236 7.20 -13.91 -4.47
CA LYS A 236 6.67 -14.75 -3.39
C LYS A 236 5.75 -14.00 -2.46
N THR A 237 4.70 -14.67 -2.02
CA THR A 237 3.81 -14.13 -0.99
C THR A 237 4.49 -14.13 0.38
N VAL A 238 4.06 -13.25 1.31
CA VAL A 238 4.59 -13.25 2.69
C VAL A 238 4.53 -14.63 3.37
N PRO A 239 3.45 -15.44 3.22
CA PRO A 239 3.40 -16.80 3.73
C PRO A 239 4.41 -17.76 3.08
N GLU A 240 4.74 -17.54 1.82
CA GLU A 240 5.68 -18.36 1.05
C GLU A 240 7.13 -18.01 1.39
N ILE A 241 7.43 -16.72 1.60
CA ILE A 241 8.69 -16.26 2.20
C ILE A 241 8.86 -16.87 3.59
N HIS A 242 7.81 -16.86 4.42
CA HIS A 242 7.84 -17.49 5.73
C HIS A 242 8.08 -19.00 5.64
N ARG A 243 7.45 -19.70 4.68
CA ARG A 243 7.69 -21.14 4.48
C ARG A 243 9.11 -21.44 4.07
N LEU A 244 9.69 -20.65 3.17
CA LEU A 244 11.08 -20.86 2.74
C LEU A 244 12.08 -20.56 3.85
N ILE A 245 11.85 -19.53 4.65
CA ILE A 245 12.68 -19.27 5.82
C ILE A 245 12.61 -20.45 6.79
N VAL A 246 11.43 -21.05 6.96
CA VAL A 246 11.25 -22.23 7.81
C VAL A 246 11.86 -23.49 7.18
N GLU A 247 11.68 -23.74 5.89
CA GLU A 247 12.25 -24.90 5.17
C GLU A 247 13.79 -24.82 5.14
N ASN A 248 14.37 -23.66 4.81
CA ASN A 248 15.81 -23.44 4.86
C ASN A 248 16.37 -23.58 6.29
N ALA A 249 15.61 -23.22 7.33
CA ALA A 249 16.00 -23.44 8.72
C ALA A 249 15.92 -24.92 9.14
N ILE A 250 15.09 -25.73 8.48
CA ILE A 250 14.98 -27.17 8.74
C ILE A 250 16.13 -27.95 8.08
N GLU A 251 16.59 -27.51 6.91
CA GLU A 251 17.68 -28.12 6.14
C GLU A 251 19.09 -27.90 6.71
N LEU A 252 19.26 -27.11 7.77
CA LEU A 252 20.55 -27.02 8.49
C LEU A 252 21.00 -28.42 8.96
N PRO A 253 22.29 -28.79 8.85
CA PRO A 253 22.78 -30.11 9.27
C PRO A 253 22.46 -30.39 10.74
N GLU A 254 22.21 -31.67 11.10
CA GLU A 254 21.81 -32.07 12.46
C GLU A 254 22.83 -31.72 13.56
N GLU A 255 24.08 -31.41 13.20
CA GLU A 255 25.14 -31.01 14.15
C GLU A 255 24.92 -29.64 14.80
N SER A 256 24.02 -28.78 14.31
CA SER A 256 23.75 -27.45 14.89
C SER A 256 22.38 -27.33 15.56
N ALA A 257 22.03 -28.29 16.42
CA ALA A 257 20.76 -28.30 17.16
C ALA A 257 20.49 -27.00 17.98
N GLU A 258 21.54 -26.36 18.50
CA GLU A 258 21.42 -25.06 19.19
C GLU A 258 21.07 -23.91 18.23
N GLU A 259 21.60 -23.91 17.01
CA GLU A 259 21.30 -22.90 15.98
C GLU A 259 19.89 -23.07 15.42
N LYS A 260 19.45 -24.32 15.16
CA LYS A 260 18.06 -24.59 14.79
C LYS A 260 17.10 -24.03 15.84
N MET A 261 17.40 -24.23 17.13
CA MET A 261 16.60 -23.69 18.23
C MET A 261 16.65 -22.15 18.29
N TYR A 262 17.81 -21.55 18.03
CA TYR A 262 17.99 -20.09 18.03
C TYR A 262 17.25 -19.41 16.86
N VAL A 263 17.34 -19.98 15.65
CA VAL A 263 16.62 -19.53 14.46
C VAL A 263 15.11 -19.71 14.64
N PHE A 264 14.65 -20.85 15.18
CA PHE A 264 13.23 -21.05 15.47
C PHE A 264 12.71 -20.04 16.49
N LYS A 265 13.51 -19.74 17.53
CA LYS A 265 13.18 -18.73 18.54
C LYS A 265 13.17 -17.31 17.95
N ALA A 266 14.12 -16.98 17.08
CA ALA A 266 14.18 -15.69 16.38
C ALA A 266 13.03 -15.48 15.39
N ILE A 267 12.59 -16.55 14.69
CA ILE A 267 11.40 -16.54 13.83
C ILE A 267 10.14 -16.32 14.67
N ASN A 268 10.00 -17.04 15.79
CA ASN A 268 8.85 -16.90 16.68
C ASN A 268 8.78 -15.53 17.38
N ASP A 269 9.94 -14.92 17.64
CA ASP A 269 10.07 -13.56 18.20
C ASP A 269 10.00 -12.44 17.14
N GLY A 270 9.88 -12.77 15.85
CA GLY A 270 9.74 -11.80 14.76
C GLY A 270 10.99 -10.98 14.47
N ASP A 271 12.18 -11.54 14.72
CA ASP A 271 13.47 -10.85 14.60
C ASP A 271 14.28 -11.37 13.40
N ALA A 272 13.79 -11.06 12.19
CA ALA A 272 14.37 -11.53 10.93
C ALA A 272 15.87 -11.22 10.79
N ARG A 273 16.36 -10.11 11.34
CA ARG A 273 17.78 -9.69 11.22
C ARG A 273 18.76 -10.69 11.86
N ASN A 274 18.39 -11.29 12.99
CA ASN A 274 19.22 -12.27 13.67
C ASN A 274 19.13 -13.66 13.01
N SER A 275 18.02 -13.94 12.31
CA SER A 275 17.88 -15.11 11.45
C SER A 275 18.81 -15.03 10.24
N TYR A 276 18.87 -13.86 9.58
CA TYR A 276 19.73 -13.63 8.42
C TYR A 276 21.23 -13.65 8.78
N LEU A 277 21.65 -13.03 9.90
CA LEU A 277 23.05 -13.03 10.32
C LEU A 277 23.60 -14.42 10.68
N ALA A 278 22.75 -15.31 11.22
CA ALA A 278 23.13 -16.69 11.48
C ALA A 278 23.34 -17.49 10.17
N ILE A 279 22.58 -17.19 9.12
CA ILE A 279 22.69 -17.83 7.80
C ILE A 279 23.90 -17.27 7.03
N GLU A 280 24.20 -15.98 7.18
CA GLU A 280 25.28 -15.29 6.46
C GLU A 280 26.68 -15.61 7.04
N GLY A 281 26.78 -15.87 8.35
CA GLY A 281 28.04 -16.32 8.99
C GLY A 281 28.58 -17.63 8.40
N ASP A 282 27.68 -18.56 8.05
CA ASP A 282 28.04 -19.88 7.49
C ASP A 282 28.37 -19.82 5.99
N CYS A 283 27.88 -18.79 5.27
CA CYS A 283 28.27 -18.55 3.87
C CYS A 283 29.69 -17.99 3.73
N ILE A 284 30.16 -17.23 4.72
CA ILE A 284 31.53 -16.67 4.73
C ILE A 284 32.54 -17.76 5.11
N GLU A 285 32.23 -18.62 6.09
CA GLU A 285 33.14 -19.70 6.52
C GLU A 285 33.32 -20.80 5.47
N LYS A 286 32.32 -21.05 4.61
CA LYS A 286 32.42 -22.01 3.49
C LYS A 286 33.11 -21.47 2.23
N GLN A 287 33.48 -20.18 2.19
CA GLN A 287 34.22 -19.60 1.06
C GLN A 287 35.75 -19.56 1.27
N ASP A 288 36.23 -19.79 2.49
CA ASP A 288 37.66 -19.79 2.85
C ASP A 288 38.26 -21.20 3.07
N VAL A 289 37.64 -22.27 2.53
CA VAL A 289 38.17 -23.66 2.53
C VAL A 289 38.25 -24.23 1.12
#